data_AF-A0A6N0WUT5-F1
#
_entry.id   AF-A0A6N0WUT5-F1
#
_cell.length_a   1.000
_cell.length_b   1.000
_cell.length_c   1.000
_cell.angle_alpha   90.00
_cell.angle_beta   90.00
_cell.angle_gamma   90.00
#
_symmetry.space_group_name_H-M   'P 1'
#
loop_
_entity.id
_entity.type
_entity.pdbx_description
1 polymer ?
#
loop_
_entity_poly.entity_id
_entity_poly.type
_entity_poly.pdbx_seq_one_letter_code
_entity_poly.pdbx_strand_id
1 'polypeptide(L)'
;MLDPMTRVRRPMVQLHRAPLALQERRDPAWHLGHDIVGPVLDAFSRWLKAEVEAVAAETARPVKPLFLLRDGFLPHAMYEAIGGEGASVAISRFAARQASFGDRTAVERYLDEEGTNRVDVLAAQLGLTPAETAKIGETNAAFRRNIFAPETLSRIIRRSAAYAKRLIAHVRREARIADGDIVMLVDLGYRGTVQDLVAPVLEDGLGVTVTGRYLLLANSNVDPERKRGLFDSRHYDHRLLRALCGQIAILEQVCTSSTGSVLDYADNGRARCRASRVDGAQSETRARIQTGAIAFARSCDAAFHRPPAVDQPDARRRMALAILGRLLFMPQADEVAIFSRFEHDVNLGTDDLVGMVDQEGARRELRRHGMAYVRRVDRMFLSGELQAHGLPISLSWLSANRFGLDLRLVDFAVEKLPVPVLLAAGGEQLVQSLTASPTHDGFYVLNIPVGAAKFDAGVQIGALGQVVQIGEIAFHRISMFGAGKPGIAASPIAANPVFDSMTALADGLWRCDGNSLLFVPPPRVALDEPLVLSIVFRPIIEQAQSVARCGDTDTDTDNAPAAGRRPSRGSRLSVGKLARAAGRTHGLAFNPGGTAHRPVSSGLRPQGS
;
A
#
# COMPACT_ATOMS: atom_id res chain seq x y z
N MET A 1 -3.14 6.06 -18.13
CA MET A 1 -3.51 4.85 -17.37
C MET A 1 -4.00 5.20 -15.97
N LEU A 2 -3.27 6.01 -15.19
CA LEU A 2 -3.75 6.49 -13.89
C LEU A 2 -4.91 7.48 -14.03
N ASP A 3 -4.76 8.48 -14.89
CA ASP A 3 -5.85 9.33 -15.38
C ASP A 3 -6.37 8.78 -16.72
N PRO A 4 -7.62 8.26 -16.79
CA PRO A 4 -8.21 7.74 -18.02
C PRO A 4 -8.40 8.81 -19.12
N MET A 5 -8.48 10.09 -18.74
CA MET A 5 -8.70 11.18 -19.69
C MET A 5 -7.43 11.58 -20.45
N THR A 6 -6.26 11.21 -19.92
CA THR A 6 -4.97 11.51 -20.53
C THR A 6 -4.76 10.67 -21.80
N ARG A 7 -4.30 11.32 -22.88
CA ARG A 7 -4.19 10.82 -24.26
C ARG A 7 -5.52 10.53 -24.97
N VAL A 8 -6.66 10.60 -24.27
CA VAL A 8 -8.00 10.52 -24.86
C VAL A 8 -8.54 11.92 -25.17
N ARG A 9 -8.62 12.78 -24.16
CA ARG A 9 -9.12 14.15 -24.31
C ARG A 9 -8.10 15.23 -23.96
N ARG A 10 -6.95 14.85 -23.41
CA ARG A 10 -5.93 15.78 -22.91
C ARG A 10 -4.53 15.28 -23.24
N PRO A 11 -3.60 16.13 -23.68
CA PRO A 11 -2.22 15.72 -23.91
C PRO A 11 -1.51 15.39 -22.59
N MET A 12 -0.57 14.44 -22.66
CA MET A 12 0.39 14.22 -21.58
C MET A 12 1.59 15.13 -21.82
N VAL A 13 1.75 16.17 -20.99
CA VAL A 13 2.88 17.09 -21.07
C VAL A 13 3.96 16.66 -20.07
N GLN A 14 5.22 16.62 -20.50
CA GLN A 14 6.35 16.19 -19.68
C GLN A 14 7.38 17.31 -19.53
N LEU A 15 6.98 18.41 -18.86
CA LEU A 15 7.81 19.62 -18.70
C LEU A 15 9.19 19.33 -18.09
N HIS A 16 9.27 18.38 -17.15
CA HIS A 16 10.53 17.96 -16.52
C HIS A 16 11.60 17.44 -17.49
N ARG A 17 11.23 16.95 -18.68
CA ARG A 17 12.17 16.33 -19.63
C ARG A 17 13.28 17.26 -20.11
N ALA A 18 12.97 18.55 -20.30
CA ALA A 18 13.99 19.51 -20.73
C ALA A 18 15.08 19.70 -19.65
N PRO A 19 14.74 19.96 -18.38
CA PRO A 19 15.72 19.93 -17.29
C PRO A 19 16.52 18.63 -17.20
N LEU A 20 15.89 17.46 -17.39
CA LEU A 20 16.60 16.19 -17.33
C LEU A 20 17.64 16.03 -18.45
N ALA A 21 17.36 16.60 -19.63
CA ALA A 21 18.27 16.50 -20.78
C ALA A 21 19.55 17.33 -20.62
N LEU A 22 19.59 18.29 -19.69
CA LEU A 22 20.75 19.15 -19.43
C LEU A 22 21.69 18.59 -18.35
N GLN A 23 21.41 17.38 -17.88
CA GLN A 23 22.05 16.77 -16.73
C GLN A 23 23.20 15.86 -17.16
N GLU A 24 24.35 15.93 -16.47
CA GLU A 24 25.56 15.15 -16.82
C GLU A 24 26.06 14.21 -15.70
N ARG A 25 25.56 14.34 -14.47
CA ARG A 25 26.02 13.56 -13.30
C ARG A 25 25.59 12.09 -13.43
N ARG A 26 26.34 11.15 -12.84
CA ARG A 26 26.08 9.68 -12.96
C ARG A 26 25.75 8.98 -11.63
N ASP A 27 25.22 9.70 -10.64
CA ASP A 27 24.91 9.13 -9.32
C ASP A 27 23.44 8.71 -9.23
N PRO A 28 23.11 7.40 -9.12
CA PRO A 28 21.74 6.91 -9.11
C PRO A 28 20.87 7.50 -7.99
N ALA A 29 21.44 7.73 -6.80
CA ALA A 29 20.69 8.31 -5.68
C ALA A 29 20.34 9.77 -5.98
N TRP A 30 21.32 10.53 -6.51
CA TRP A 30 21.07 11.88 -6.97
C TRP A 30 20.05 11.92 -8.12
N HIS A 31 20.10 10.98 -9.07
CA HIS A 31 19.14 10.86 -10.18
C HIS A 31 17.73 10.59 -9.69
N LEU A 32 17.54 9.68 -8.72
CA LEU A 32 16.23 9.49 -8.10
C LEU A 32 15.68 10.80 -7.53
N GLY A 33 16.57 11.58 -6.90
CA GLY A 33 16.30 12.93 -6.43
C GLY A 33 15.88 13.88 -7.54
N HIS A 34 16.73 14.05 -8.54
CA HIS A 34 16.59 15.06 -9.58
C HIS A 34 15.51 14.73 -10.64
N ASP A 35 15.39 13.46 -11.02
CA ASP A 35 14.59 13.06 -12.19
C ASP A 35 13.16 12.66 -11.81
N ILE A 36 12.94 12.35 -10.53
CA ILE A 36 11.70 11.74 -10.05
C ILE A 36 11.12 12.55 -8.88
N VAL A 37 11.84 12.63 -7.77
CA VAL A 37 11.36 13.32 -6.56
C VAL A 37 11.27 14.84 -6.80
N GLY A 38 12.28 15.42 -7.45
CA GLY A 38 12.40 16.84 -7.76
C GLY A 38 11.20 17.37 -8.55
N PRO A 39 10.86 16.81 -9.73
CA PRO A 39 9.69 17.23 -10.50
C PRO A 39 8.36 17.13 -9.75
N VAL A 40 8.20 16.10 -8.90
CA VAL A 40 6.99 15.91 -8.10
C VAL A 40 6.89 17.00 -7.04
N LEU A 41 7.96 17.25 -6.30
CA LEU A 41 7.98 18.24 -5.23
C LEU A 41 8.06 19.68 -5.75
N ASP A 42 8.66 19.94 -6.92
CA ASP A 42 8.59 21.25 -7.59
C ASP A 42 7.14 21.59 -7.97
N ALA A 43 6.40 20.63 -8.55
CA ALA A 43 4.98 20.82 -8.84
C ALA A 43 4.17 21.09 -7.56
N PHE A 44 4.49 20.40 -6.46
CA PHE A 44 3.88 20.62 -5.16
C PHE A 44 4.21 21.99 -4.58
N SER A 45 5.48 22.39 -4.57
CA SER A 45 5.92 23.68 -4.03
C SER A 45 5.33 24.86 -4.80
N ARG A 46 5.26 24.78 -6.14
CA ARG A 46 4.63 25.83 -6.96
C ARG A 46 3.12 25.92 -6.72
N TRP A 47 2.45 24.77 -6.62
CA TRP A 47 1.03 24.74 -6.25
C TRP A 47 0.80 25.32 -4.84
N LEU A 48 1.64 24.95 -3.89
CA LEU A 48 1.58 25.46 -2.52
C LEU A 48 1.76 26.99 -2.49
N LYS A 49 2.72 27.53 -3.24
CA LYS A 49 2.95 28.98 -3.34
C LYS A 49 1.69 29.70 -3.83
N ALA A 50 1.06 29.17 -4.88
CA ALA A 50 -0.19 29.70 -5.40
C ALA A 50 -1.35 29.59 -4.39
N GLU A 51 -1.44 28.52 -3.61
CA GLU A 51 -2.46 28.38 -2.55
C GLU A 51 -2.24 29.37 -1.41
N VAL A 52 -0.98 29.64 -1.02
CA VAL A 52 -0.62 30.64 -0.01
C VAL A 52 -1.06 32.03 -0.48
N GLU A 53 -0.71 32.40 -1.72
CA GLU A 53 -1.09 33.68 -2.33
C GLU A 53 -2.60 33.82 -2.45
N ALA A 54 -3.30 32.76 -2.89
CA ALA A 54 -4.76 32.78 -3.03
C ALA A 54 -5.48 32.96 -1.69
N VAL A 55 -5.08 32.23 -0.64
CA VAL A 55 -5.70 32.34 0.69
C VAL A 55 -5.39 33.71 1.31
N ALA A 56 -4.17 34.22 1.15
CA ALA A 56 -3.81 35.55 1.63
C ALA A 56 -4.66 36.63 0.95
N ALA A 57 -4.87 36.53 -0.37
CA ALA A 57 -5.68 37.47 -1.12
C ALA A 57 -7.18 37.40 -0.75
N GLU A 58 -7.72 36.19 -0.58
CA GLU A 58 -9.13 35.97 -0.23
C GLU A 58 -9.47 36.49 1.17
N THR A 59 -8.55 36.30 2.13
CA THR A 59 -8.80 36.61 3.54
C THR A 59 -8.24 37.95 3.99
N ALA A 60 -7.40 38.58 3.17
CA ALA A 60 -6.59 39.76 3.52
C ALA A 60 -5.74 39.57 4.80
N ARG A 61 -5.37 38.32 5.11
CA ARG A 61 -4.60 37.94 6.30
C ARG A 61 -3.27 37.30 5.91
N PRO A 62 -2.19 37.49 6.70
CA PRO A 62 -0.94 36.78 6.48
C PRO A 62 -1.13 35.26 6.61
N VAL A 63 -0.56 34.52 5.67
CA VAL A 63 -0.54 33.06 5.69
C VAL A 63 0.87 32.59 6.07
N LYS A 64 0.96 31.69 7.05
CA LYS A 64 2.21 31.13 7.59
C LYS A 64 2.28 29.63 7.27
N PRO A 65 3.00 29.23 6.19
CA PRO A 65 3.20 27.82 5.87
C PRO A 65 4.09 27.15 6.92
N LEU A 66 3.57 26.10 7.57
CA LEU A 66 4.29 25.31 8.55
C LEU A 66 4.48 23.88 8.03
N PHE A 67 5.72 23.53 7.71
CA PHE A 67 6.09 22.19 7.25
C PHE A 67 6.26 21.27 8.45
N LEU A 68 5.47 20.20 8.50
CA LEU A 68 5.52 19.25 9.61
C LEU A 68 6.82 18.43 9.55
N LEU A 69 7.68 18.57 10.57
CA LEU A 69 9.00 17.94 10.63
C LEU A 69 8.91 16.42 10.54
N ARG A 70 10.06 15.82 10.21
CA ARG A 70 10.24 14.49 9.62
C ARG A 70 9.96 14.58 8.14
N ASP A 71 8.75 14.29 7.68
CA ASP A 71 8.43 14.16 6.26
C ASP A 71 8.34 15.51 5.50
N GLY A 72 8.19 16.63 6.23
CA GLY A 72 8.17 17.97 5.67
C GLY A 72 9.54 18.60 5.39
N PHE A 73 10.66 17.95 5.73
CA PHE A 73 12.00 18.53 5.55
C PHE A 73 12.31 18.83 4.07
N LEU A 74 12.24 17.82 3.20
CA LEU A 74 12.49 18.05 1.78
C LEU A 74 11.44 18.97 1.14
N PRO A 75 10.13 18.83 1.41
CA PRO A 75 9.13 19.80 0.95
C PRO A 75 9.44 21.25 1.33
N HIS A 76 9.89 21.50 2.57
CA HIS A 76 10.30 22.84 3.01
C HIS A 76 11.49 23.35 2.19
N ALA A 77 12.54 22.55 2.07
CA ALA A 77 13.73 22.92 1.29
C ALA A 77 13.41 23.17 -0.20
N MET A 78 12.50 22.38 -0.78
CA MET A 78 12.01 22.57 -2.15
C MET A 78 11.22 23.87 -2.30
N TYR A 79 10.41 24.22 -1.30
CA TYR A 79 9.64 25.46 -1.28
C TYR A 79 10.56 26.69 -1.17
N GLU A 80 11.57 26.64 -0.31
CA GLU A 80 12.59 27.69 -0.21
C GLU A 80 13.43 27.80 -1.49
N ALA A 81 13.74 26.69 -2.15
CA ALA A 81 14.51 26.67 -3.39
C ALA A 81 13.83 27.44 -4.53
N ILE A 82 12.50 27.58 -4.50
CA ILE A 82 11.73 28.38 -5.46
C ILE A 82 11.31 29.76 -4.91
N GLY A 83 11.95 30.21 -3.81
CA GLY A 83 11.70 31.50 -3.17
C GLY A 83 10.39 31.57 -2.40
N GLY A 84 9.93 30.46 -1.82
CA GLY A 84 8.85 30.44 -0.83
C GLY A 84 9.39 30.67 0.58
N GLU A 85 8.58 31.28 1.45
CA GLU A 85 8.89 31.48 2.86
C GLU A 85 7.96 30.64 3.75
N GLY A 86 8.53 29.88 4.68
CA GLY A 86 7.79 29.06 5.62
C GLY A 86 8.68 28.60 6.78
N ALA A 87 8.09 27.91 7.75
CA ALA A 87 8.81 27.40 8.91
C ALA A 87 8.68 25.87 9.00
N SER A 88 9.76 25.21 9.44
CA SER A 88 9.72 23.81 9.84
C SER A 88 9.29 23.71 11.30
N VAL A 89 8.25 22.94 11.57
CA VAL A 89 7.72 22.74 12.93
C VAL A 89 7.72 21.26 13.31
N ALA A 90 8.27 20.97 14.48
CA ALA A 90 8.45 19.64 15.00
C ALA A 90 7.13 19.11 15.60
N ILE A 91 6.16 18.74 14.77
CA ILE A 91 4.86 18.20 15.19
C ILE A 91 4.66 16.82 14.56
N SER A 92 4.74 15.77 15.38
CA SER A 92 4.44 14.40 14.96
C SER A 92 2.98 14.03 15.27
N ARG A 93 2.49 12.92 14.71
CA ARG A 93 1.18 12.34 15.11
C ARG A 93 1.13 12.06 16.62
N PHE A 94 2.23 11.61 17.19
CA PHE A 94 2.36 11.37 18.63
C PHE A 94 2.21 12.68 19.42
N ALA A 95 2.95 13.72 19.05
CA ALA A 95 2.90 15.02 19.72
C ALA A 95 1.52 15.68 19.60
N ALA A 96 0.90 15.60 18.41
CA ALA A 96 -0.45 16.12 18.19
C ALA A 96 -1.48 15.39 19.05
N ARG A 97 -1.37 14.06 19.19
CA ARG A 97 -2.24 13.29 20.10
C ARG A 97 -2.06 13.72 21.54
N GLN A 98 -0.83 13.75 22.03
CA GLN A 98 -0.54 14.13 23.42
C GLN A 98 -1.00 15.56 23.77
N ALA A 99 -1.15 16.44 22.80
CA ALA A 99 -1.69 17.79 23.02
C ALA A 99 -3.23 17.86 22.97
N SER A 100 -3.91 16.83 22.45
CA SER A 100 -5.31 16.94 22.03
C SER A 100 -6.36 16.39 23.03
N PHE A 101 -5.94 15.80 24.15
CA PHE A 101 -6.87 15.23 25.13
C PHE A 101 -7.47 16.30 26.06
N GLY A 102 -8.50 17.01 25.56
CA GLY A 102 -9.24 18.02 26.34
C GLY A 102 -10.29 17.44 27.28
N ASP A 103 -10.87 16.29 26.96
CA ASP A 103 -11.99 15.72 27.70
C ASP A 103 -12.06 14.17 27.58
N ARG A 104 -13.11 13.60 28.18
CA ARG A 104 -13.41 12.16 28.11
C ARG A 104 -13.62 11.69 26.68
N THR A 105 -14.38 12.44 25.89
CA THR A 105 -14.74 12.11 24.51
C THR A 105 -13.52 11.99 23.60
N ALA A 106 -12.51 12.85 23.80
CA ALA A 106 -11.23 12.78 23.09
C ALA A 106 -10.48 11.49 23.41
N VAL A 107 -10.49 11.03 24.67
CA VAL A 107 -9.87 9.77 25.09
C VAL A 107 -10.63 8.56 24.54
N GLU A 108 -11.97 8.57 24.57
CA GLU A 108 -12.81 7.52 24.00
C GLU A 108 -12.56 7.35 22.51
N ARG A 109 -12.66 8.46 21.75
CA ARG A 109 -12.40 8.47 20.30
C ARG A 109 -11.01 7.94 19.95
N TYR A 110 -10.00 8.35 20.70
CA TYR A 110 -8.64 7.84 20.51
C TYR A 110 -8.56 6.32 20.66
N LEU A 111 -9.16 5.77 21.71
CA LEU A 111 -9.17 4.32 21.93
C LEU A 111 -9.97 3.59 20.84
N ASP A 112 -11.05 4.18 20.33
CA ASP A 112 -11.86 3.58 19.26
C ASP A 112 -11.14 3.60 17.90
N GLU A 113 -10.39 4.67 17.61
CA GLU A 113 -9.62 4.81 16.37
C GLU A 113 -8.35 3.94 16.36
N GLU A 114 -7.72 3.73 17.53
CA GLU A 114 -6.51 2.93 17.64
C GLU A 114 -6.80 1.43 17.70
N GLY A 115 -6.56 0.75 16.58
CA GLY A 115 -6.68 -0.70 16.46
C GLY A 115 -5.54 -1.52 17.07
N THR A 116 -4.61 -0.91 17.81
CA THR A 116 -3.47 -1.64 18.41
C THR A 116 -3.87 -2.36 19.70
N ASN A 117 -3.35 -3.59 19.86
CA ASN A 117 -3.48 -4.34 21.10
C ASN A 117 -2.40 -4.00 22.14
N ARG A 118 -1.38 -3.22 21.75
CA ARG A 118 -0.23 -2.84 22.58
C ARG A 118 -0.62 -1.76 23.59
N VAL A 119 -0.89 -2.17 24.82
CA VAL A 119 -1.29 -1.29 25.93
C VAL A 119 -0.20 -0.26 26.25
N ASP A 120 1.07 -0.66 26.17
CA ASP A 120 2.23 0.21 26.37
C ASP A 120 2.25 1.39 25.37
N VAL A 121 1.94 1.12 24.10
CA VAL A 121 1.82 2.15 23.06
C VAL A 121 0.65 3.10 23.35
N LEU A 122 -0.52 2.55 23.68
CA LEU A 122 -1.72 3.34 23.99
C LEU A 122 -1.48 4.27 25.19
N ALA A 123 -0.92 3.72 26.26
CA ALA A 123 -0.68 4.46 27.48
C ALA A 123 0.39 5.55 27.32
N ALA A 124 1.46 5.27 26.57
CA ALA A 124 2.49 6.27 26.26
C ALA A 124 1.90 7.47 25.50
N GLN A 125 1.00 7.24 24.55
CA GLN A 125 0.31 8.32 23.82
C GLN A 125 -0.65 9.11 24.70
N LEU A 126 -1.20 8.51 25.76
CA LEU A 126 -2.01 9.20 26.78
C LEU A 126 -1.15 9.92 27.85
N GLY A 127 0.17 9.89 27.73
CA GLY A 127 1.08 10.53 28.69
C GLY A 127 1.18 9.80 30.04
N LEU A 128 0.93 8.49 30.04
CA LEU A 128 1.04 7.62 31.23
C LEU A 128 2.39 6.92 31.28
N THR A 129 2.92 6.75 32.48
CA THR A 129 4.16 6.01 32.75
C THR A 129 3.90 4.50 32.84
N PRO A 130 4.91 3.62 32.63
CA PRO A 130 4.73 2.18 32.74
C PRO A 130 4.14 1.73 34.09
N ALA A 131 4.55 2.38 35.20
CA ALA A 131 4.03 2.08 36.53
C ALA A 131 2.55 2.47 36.70
N GLU A 132 2.10 3.54 36.03
CA GLU A 132 0.68 3.92 36.01
C GLU A 132 -0.11 2.95 35.14
N THR A 133 0.42 2.58 33.97
CA THR A 133 -0.19 1.61 33.05
C THR A 133 -0.44 0.27 33.72
N ALA A 134 0.54 -0.26 34.45
CA ALA A 134 0.42 -1.52 35.19
C ALA A 134 -0.73 -1.48 36.23
N LYS A 135 -0.93 -0.33 36.90
CA LYS A 135 -2.04 -0.15 37.86
C LYS A 135 -3.41 -0.06 37.18
N ILE A 136 -3.48 0.43 35.95
CA ILE A 136 -4.73 0.54 35.19
C ILE A 136 -5.11 -0.83 34.62
N GLY A 137 -4.14 -1.57 34.08
CA GLY A 137 -4.31 -2.94 33.63
C GLY A 137 -3.39 -3.28 32.46
N GLU A 138 -2.81 -4.48 32.50
CA GLU A 138 -1.84 -4.95 31.51
C GLU A 138 -2.49 -5.53 30.25
N THR A 139 -3.76 -5.94 30.33
CA THR A 139 -4.53 -6.40 29.17
C THR A 139 -5.30 -5.26 28.53
N ASN A 140 -5.48 -5.31 27.20
CA ASN A 140 -6.20 -4.27 26.47
C ASN A 140 -7.64 -4.06 27.00
N ALA A 141 -8.34 -5.15 27.32
CA ALA A 141 -9.69 -5.12 27.87
C ALA A 141 -9.75 -4.49 29.28
N ALA A 142 -8.78 -4.80 30.15
CA ALA A 142 -8.69 -4.19 31.49
C ALA A 142 -8.33 -2.71 31.38
N PHE A 143 -7.34 -2.37 30.55
CA PHE A 143 -6.89 -1.01 30.31
C PHE A 143 -8.04 -0.11 29.85
N ARG A 144 -8.74 -0.49 28.77
CA ARG A 144 -9.88 0.26 28.23
C ARG A 144 -11.02 0.47 29.22
N ARG A 145 -11.21 -0.46 30.17
CA ARG A 145 -12.24 -0.35 31.20
C ARG A 145 -11.85 0.63 32.31
N ASN A 146 -10.60 0.55 32.76
CA ASN A 146 -10.14 1.24 33.96
C ASN A 146 -9.55 2.63 33.69
N ILE A 147 -9.20 2.95 32.43
CA ILE A 147 -8.63 4.24 32.02
C ILE A 147 -9.53 5.43 32.35
N PHE A 148 -10.86 5.21 32.42
CA PHE A 148 -11.86 6.24 32.68
C PHE A 148 -12.11 6.50 34.17
N ALA A 149 -11.33 5.90 35.07
CA ALA A 149 -11.37 6.28 36.48
C ALA A 149 -11.13 7.80 36.63
N PRO A 150 -11.91 8.53 37.46
CA PRO A 150 -11.87 9.99 37.51
C PRO A 150 -10.47 10.57 37.73
N GLU A 151 -9.66 9.95 38.59
CA GLU A 151 -8.29 10.36 38.87
C GLU A 151 -7.35 10.20 37.67
N THR A 152 -7.47 9.09 36.95
CA THR A 152 -6.68 8.78 35.76
C THR A 152 -7.04 9.74 34.63
N LEU A 153 -8.33 9.94 34.36
CA LEU A 153 -8.79 10.83 33.32
C LEU A 153 -8.37 12.29 33.58
N SER A 154 -8.57 12.77 34.81
CA SER A 154 -8.14 14.13 35.22
C SER A 154 -6.63 14.33 35.05
N ARG A 155 -5.84 13.26 35.26
CA ARG A 155 -4.39 13.30 35.06
C ARG A 155 -4.01 13.37 33.59
N ILE A 156 -4.65 12.59 32.73
CA ILE A 156 -4.43 12.61 31.27
C ILE A 156 -4.73 14.01 30.74
N ILE A 157 -5.90 14.57 31.05
CA ILE A 157 -6.32 15.91 30.56
C ILE A 157 -5.33 16.98 31.01
N ARG A 158 -4.94 16.99 32.31
CA ARG A 158 -3.97 17.95 32.83
C ARG A 158 -2.60 17.83 32.17
N ARG A 159 -2.10 16.61 31.95
CA ARG A 159 -0.81 16.39 31.27
C ARG A 159 -0.87 16.80 29.80
N SER A 160 -2.00 16.53 29.14
CA SER A 160 -2.25 16.94 27.76
C SER A 160 -2.25 18.47 27.62
N ALA A 161 -2.96 19.19 28.50
CA ALA A 161 -2.96 20.65 28.52
C ALA A 161 -1.56 21.24 28.75
N ALA A 162 -0.78 20.64 29.66
CA ALA A 162 0.62 21.05 29.88
C ALA A 162 1.50 20.79 28.65
N TYR A 163 1.29 19.69 27.93
CA TYR A 163 1.99 19.37 26.69
C TYR A 163 1.62 20.34 25.57
N ALA A 164 0.32 20.62 25.40
CA ALA A 164 -0.21 21.61 24.46
C ALA A 164 0.44 22.98 24.65
N LYS A 165 0.58 23.45 25.90
CA LYS A 165 1.25 24.72 26.19
C LYS A 165 2.69 24.75 25.66
N ARG A 166 3.46 23.67 25.81
CA ARG A 166 4.84 23.59 25.31
C ARG A 166 4.90 23.44 23.79
N LEU A 167 3.95 22.74 23.18
CA LEU A 167 3.78 22.66 21.73
C LEU A 167 3.47 24.04 21.13
N ILE A 168 2.57 24.82 21.74
CA ILE A 168 2.24 26.19 21.34
C ILE A 168 3.49 27.09 21.43
N ALA A 169 4.27 26.97 22.52
CA ALA A 169 5.53 27.69 22.66
C ALA A 169 6.54 27.33 21.56
N HIS A 170 6.60 26.05 21.16
CA HIS A 170 7.41 25.60 20.04
C HIS A 170 6.97 26.25 18.71
N VAL A 171 5.68 26.24 18.41
CA VAL A 171 5.14 26.84 17.18
C VAL A 171 5.40 28.35 17.13
N ARG A 172 5.22 29.08 18.24
CA ARG A 172 5.57 30.52 18.30
C ARG A 172 7.05 30.78 18.02
N ARG A 173 7.91 29.95 18.62
CA ARG A 173 9.37 30.06 18.49
C ARG A 173 9.81 29.91 17.04
N GLU A 174 9.32 28.89 16.34
CA GLU A 174 9.80 28.56 15.00
C GLU A 174 9.16 29.41 13.90
N ALA A 175 7.89 29.83 14.07
CA ALA A 175 7.10 30.36 12.95
C ALA A 175 6.70 31.85 13.03
N ARG A 176 7.08 32.57 14.10
CA ARG A 176 6.74 34.01 14.29
C ARG A 176 5.27 34.32 14.00
N ILE A 177 4.37 33.56 14.61
CA ILE A 177 2.92 33.68 14.42
C ILE A 177 2.36 34.80 15.29
N ALA A 178 1.52 35.64 14.68
CA ALA A 178 0.73 36.65 15.34
C ALA A 178 -0.74 36.20 15.50
N ASP A 179 -1.45 36.83 16.44
CA ASP A 179 -2.90 36.67 16.57
C ASP A 179 -3.61 37.08 15.28
N GLY A 180 -4.60 36.31 14.86
CA GLY A 180 -5.29 36.51 13.60
C GLY A 180 -4.51 36.06 12.35
N ASP A 181 -3.31 35.48 12.45
CA ASP A 181 -2.66 34.86 11.28
C ASP A 181 -3.43 33.62 10.80
N ILE A 182 -3.19 33.22 9.55
CA ILE A 182 -3.59 31.90 9.05
C ILE A 182 -2.38 30.97 9.10
N VAL A 183 -2.50 29.89 9.86
CA VAL A 183 -1.50 28.83 9.90
C VAL A 183 -1.87 27.78 8.85
N MET A 184 -0.98 27.54 7.89
CA MET A 184 -1.16 26.53 6.85
C MET A 184 -0.23 25.36 7.11
N LEU A 185 -0.76 24.24 7.62
CA LEU A 185 0.03 23.02 7.83
C LEU A 185 0.31 22.35 6.48
N VAL A 186 1.57 22.00 6.25
CA VAL A 186 2.05 21.39 5.00
C VAL A 186 2.62 20.00 5.29
N ASP A 187 2.10 19.00 4.59
CA ASP A 187 2.46 17.59 4.81
C ASP A 187 2.40 16.78 3.49
N LEU A 188 3.12 15.66 3.45
CA LEU A 188 3.00 14.65 2.40
C LEU A 188 1.81 13.71 2.65
N GLY A 189 1.41 13.60 3.91
CA GLY A 189 0.43 12.63 4.42
C GLY A 189 -0.97 12.75 3.82
N TYR A 190 -1.72 11.65 3.88
CA TYR A 190 -2.91 11.40 3.05
C TYR A 190 -4.26 11.55 3.75
N ARG A 191 -4.29 11.74 5.08
CA ARG A 191 -5.53 11.89 5.88
C ARG A 191 -5.69 13.24 6.55
N GLY A 192 -4.59 13.95 6.80
CA GLY A 192 -4.61 15.19 7.59
C GLY A 192 -4.94 14.99 9.07
N THR A 193 -4.65 13.81 9.63
CA THR A 193 -4.92 13.47 11.04
C THR A 193 -4.18 14.39 12.01
N VAL A 194 -2.93 14.78 11.69
CA VAL A 194 -2.17 15.71 12.53
C VAL A 194 -2.89 17.07 12.62
N GLN A 195 -3.40 17.57 11.49
CA GLN A 195 -4.20 18.79 11.47
C GLN A 195 -5.46 18.65 12.31
N ASP A 196 -6.21 17.56 12.20
CA ASP A 196 -7.46 17.38 12.98
C ASP A 196 -7.23 17.43 14.49
N LEU A 197 -6.09 16.90 14.93
CA LEU A 197 -5.72 16.86 16.35
C LEU A 197 -5.17 18.21 16.84
N VAL A 198 -4.33 18.85 16.04
CA VAL A 198 -3.59 20.05 16.48
C VAL A 198 -4.33 21.35 16.16
N ALA A 199 -5.26 21.35 15.20
CA ALA A 199 -5.96 22.58 14.81
C ALA A 199 -6.69 23.23 16.00
N PRO A 200 -7.54 22.54 16.79
CA PRO A 200 -8.20 23.16 17.94
C PRO A 200 -7.19 23.72 18.95
N VAL A 201 -6.08 23.00 19.19
CA VAL A 201 -5.02 23.42 20.12
C VAL A 201 -4.34 24.71 19.67
N LEU A 202 -4.06 24.85 18.37
CA LEU A 202 -3.40 26.04 17.82
C LEU A 202 -4.39 27.21 17.69
N GLU A 203 -5.61 26.96 17.25
CA GLU A 203 -6.65 27.99 17.11
C GLU A 203 -6.95 28.63 18.48
N ASP A 204 -7.18 27.82 19.52
CA ASP A 204 -7.43 28.31 20.89
C ASP A 204 -6.18 28.95 21.51
N GLY A 205 -5.00 28.37 21.29
CA GLY A 205 -3.75 28.79 21.93
C GLY A 205 -3.07 30.00 21.30
N LEU A 206 -3.32 30.24 20.00
CA LEU A 206 -2.66 31.29 19.21
C LEU A 206 -3.62 32.31 18.62
N GLY A 207 -4.94 32.07 18.64
CA GLY A 207 -5.92 32.96 17.99
C GLY A 207 -5.83 32.96 16.46
N VAL A 208 -5.38 31.85 15.89
CA VAL A 208 -5.17 31.70 14.44
C VAL A 208 -6.29 30.94 13.77
N THR A 209 -6.29 30.89 12.44
CA THR A 209 -7.09 29.94 11.66
C THR A 209 -6.17 28.87 11.08
N VAL A 210 -6.51 27.59 11.25
CA VAL A 210 -5.69 26.47 10.75
C VAL A 210 -6.27 25.88 9.47
N THR A 211 -5.45 25.89 8.41
CA THR A 211 -5.71 25.20 7.13
C THR A 211 -4.62 24.18 6.84
N GLY A 212 -4.84 23.27 5.88
CA GLY A 212 -3.88 22.24 5.50
C GLY A 212 -3.72 22.11 3.99
N ARG A 213 -2.48 21.88 3.56
CA ARG A 213 -2.10 21.63 2.16
C ARG A 213 -1.23 20.39 2.08
N TYR A 214 -1.68 19.43 1.29
CA TYR A 214 -1.11 18.08 1.25
C TYR A 214 -0.60 17.73 -0.14
N LEU A 215 0.48 16.95 -0.25
CA LEU A 215 0.85 16.39 -1.55
C LEU A 215 -0.27 15.46 -2.07
N LEU A 216 -0.71 14.56 -1.20
CA LEU A 216 -1.78 13.60 -1.46
C LEU A 216 -2.84 13.77 -0.37
N LEU A 217 -4.12 13.91 -0.73
CA LEU A 217 -5.22 13.96 0.22
C LEU A 217 -6.29 12.96 -0.22
N ALA A 218 -6.28 11.78 0.39
CA ALA A 218 -7.12 10.65 -0.02
C ALA A 218 -8.48 10.61 0.70
N ASN A 219 -8.61 11.30 1.83
CA ASN A 219 -9.89 11.44 2.51
C ASN A 219 -10.81 12.37 1.70
N SER A 220 -11.91 11.83 1.18
CA SER A 220 -12.92 12.60 0.43
C SER A 220 -13.87 13.37 1.35
N ASN A 221 -13.94 13.01 2.62
CA ASN A 221 -14.86 13.61 3.61
C ASN A 221 -14.10 14.65 4.44
N VAL A 222 -13.60 15.68 3.75
CA VAL A 222 -12.90 16.81 4.36
C VAL A 222 -13.56 18.10 3.93
N ASP A 223 -13.50 19.10 4.80
CA ASP A 223 -13.86 20.46 4.44
C ASP A 223 -12.85 21.00 3.40
N PRO A 224 -13.27 21.29 2.15
CA PRO A 224 -12.39 21.74 1.09
C PRO A 224 -11.84 23.16 1.29
N GLU A 225 -12.39 23.94 2.22
CA GLU A 225 -11.84 25.23 2.63
C GLU A 225 -10.67 25.03 3.60
N ARG A 226 -10.80 24.05 4.50
CA ARG A 226 -9.76 23.73 5.49
C ARG A 226 -8.67 22.78 4.99
N LYS A 227 -8.94 21.88 4.04
CA LYS A 227 -7.96 20.90 3.55
C LYS A 227 -8.00 20.77 2.03
N ARG A 228 -6.83 20.85 1.41
CA ARG A 228 -6.66 20.65 -0.04
C ARG A 228 -5.41 19.85 -0.32
N GLY A 229 -5.43 19.06 -1.39
CA GLY A 229 -4.25 18.35 -1.87
C GLY A 229 -3.86 18.73 -3.30
N LEU A 230 -2.59 18.59 -3.66
CA LEU A 230 -2.18 18.57 -5.07
C LEU A 230 -2.86 17.40 -5.79
N PHE A 231 -2.92 16.25 -5.12
CA PHE A 231 -3.71 15.09 -5.53
C PHE A 231 -4.86 14.86 -4.56
N ASP A 232 -6.08 15.23 -4.95
CA ASP A 232 -7.27 15.04 -4.13
C ASP A 232 -8.55 14.76 -4.95
N SER A 233 -9.68 14.67 -4.26
CA SER A 233 -10.99 14.33 -4.82
C SER A 233 -11.52 15.33 -5.85
N ARG A 234 -10.99 16.57 -5.91
CA ARG A 234 -11.38 17.56 -6.92
C ARG A 234 -10.90 17.17 -8.32
N HIS A 235 -9.90 16.31 -8.39
CA HIS A 235 -9.27 15.94 -9.65
C HIS A 235 -9.26 14.45 -9.94
N TYR A 236 -9.37 13.61 -8.90
CA TYR A 236 -9.18 12.18 -9.01
C TYR A 236 -10.21 11.40 -8.21
N ASP A 237 -10.57 10.21 -8.70
CA ASP A 237 -11.44 9.31 -7.97
C ASP A 237 -10.73 8.71 -6.74
N HIS A 238 -11.54 8.29 -5.77
CA HIS A 238 -11.06 7.73 -4.50
C HIS A 238 -10.17 6.48 -4.69
N ARG A 239 -10.39 5.66 -5.73
CA ARG A 239 -9.57 4.45 -5.95
C ARG A 239 -8.15 4.82 -6.35
N LEU A 240 -7.97 5.80 -7.23
CA LEU A 240 -6.64 6.31 -7.57
C LEU A 240 -5.92 6.87 -6.34
N LEU A 241 -6.59 7.72 -5.55
CA LEU A 241 -5.98 8.31 -4.36
C LEU A 241 -5.56 7.24 -3.35
N ARG A 242 -6.43 6.24 -3.11
CA ARG A 242 -6.11 5.10 -2.24
C ARG A 242 -4.95 4.26 -2.79
N ALA A 243 -4.90 4.03 -4.10
CA ALA A 243 -3.81 3.29 -4.74
C ALA A 243 -2.46 3.99 -4.54
N LEU A 244 -2.42 5.32 -4.64
CA LEU A 244 -1.20 6.11 -4.38
C LEU A 244 -0.75 6.04 -2.92
N CYS A 245 -1.70 5.98 -1.97
CA CYS A 245 -1.38 5.90 -0.54
C CYS A 245 -0.65 4.60 -0.17
N GLY A 246 -0.91 3.50 -0.87
CA GLY A 246 -0.44 2.17 -0.46
C GLY A 246 1.08 2.01 -0.39
N GLN A 247 1.84 2.89 -1.06
CA GLN A 247 3.30 2.83 -1.11
C GLN A 247 3.95 4.21 -0.93
N ILE A 248 3.20 5.20 -0.39
CA ILE A 248 3.71 6.57 -0.24
C ILE A 248 4.87 6.68 0.75
N ALA A 249 5.05 5.66 1.60
CA ALA A 249 6.15 5.52 2.54
C ALA A 249 7.54 5.67 1.87
N ILE A 250 7.71 5.31 0.59
CA ILE A 250 8.97 5.53 -0.13
C ILE A 250 9.30 7.02 -0.24
N LEU A 251 8.28 7.86 -0.45
CA LEU A 251 8.44 9.29 -0.57
C LEU A 251 8.68 9.91 0.81
N GLU A 252 7.98 9.44 1.83
CA GLU A 252 8.22 9.83 3.23
C GLU A 252 9.68 9.55 3.64
N GLN A 253 10.22 8.37 3.27
CA GLN A 253 11.61 8.03 3.59
C GLN A 253 12.65 8.95 2.96
N VAL A 254 12.44 9.38 1.71
CA VAL A 254 13.39 10.29 1.05
C VAL A 254 13.23 11.73 1.54
N CYS A 255 12.03 12.12 1.97
CA CYS A 255 11.74 13.45 2.48
C CYS A 255 12.09 13.63 3.96
N THR A 256 12.20 12.54 4.71
CA THR A 256 12.46 12.54 6.16
C THR A 256 13.80 13.21 6.52
N SER A 257 13.79 14.11 7.51
CA SER A 257 15.01 14.67 8.13
C SER A 257 15.87 13.62 8.86
N SER A 258 17.16 13.89 9.05
CA SER A 258 18.03 13.07 9.91
C SER A 258 17.71 13.15 11.41
N THR A 259 16.87 14.11 11.84
CA THR A 259 16.38 14.22 13.22
C THR A 259 15.32 13.16 13.49
N GLY A 260 15.40 12.48 14.64
CA GLY A 260 14.40 11.49 15.05
C GLY A 260 13.06 12.13 15.46
N SER A 261 12.08 11.27 15.76
CA SER A 261 10.73 11.69 16.16
C SER A 261 10.71 12.55 17.43
N VAL A 262 9.84 13.54 17.44
CA VAL A 262 9.61 14.43 18.59
C VAL A 262 8.94 13.66 19.72
N LEU A 263 9.52 13.74 20.91
CA LEU A 263 9.01 13.14 22.14
C LEU A 263 8.31 14.17 23.03
N ASP A 264 8.91 15.36 23.15
CA ASP A 264 8.45 16.43 24.04
C ASP A 264 9.03 17.77 23.60
N TYR A 265 8.68 18.84 24.31
CA TYR A 265 9.23 20.17 24.15
C TYR A 265 9.71 20.69 25.50
N ALA A 266 10.79 21.47 25.52
CA ALA A 266 11.17 22.26 26.68
C ALA A 266 10.18 23.43 26.88
N ASP A 267 10.18 24.06 28.06
CA ASP A 267 9.28 25.18 28.37
C ASP A 267 9.47 26.39 27.44
N ASN A 268 10.67 26.54 26.87
CA ASN A 268 10.99 27.57 25.87
C ASN A 268 10.65 27.16 24.43
N GLY A 269 9.89 26.07 24.24
CA GLY A 269 9.47 25.58 22.93
C GLY A 269 10.56 24.83 22.14
N ARG A 270 11.75 24.56 22.70
CA ARG A 270 12.75 23.74 22.00
C ARG A 270 12.29 22.28 21.93
N ALA A 271 12.18 21.72 20.73
CA ALA A 271 11.82 20.31 20.53
C ALA A 271 12.87 19.36 21.12
N ARG A 272 12.40 18.30 21.75
CA ARG A 272 13.19 17.17 22.26
C ARG A 272 12.87 15.95 21.39
N CYS A 273 13.84 15.58 20.56
CA CYS A 273 13.69 14.46 19.64
C CYS A 273 14.43 13.23 20.15
N ARG A 274 13.94 12.05 19.78
CA ARG A 274 14.70 10.81 19.91
C ARG A 274 15.95 10.90 19.03
N ALA A 275 17.04 10.24 19.44
CA ALA A 275 18.17 10.03 18.56
C ALA A 275 17.72 9.25 17.32
N SER A 276 18.17 9.67 16.13
CA SER A 276 17.92 8.91 14.91
C SER A 276 18.67 7.59 14.97
N ARG A 277 17.98 6.51 14.59
CA ARG A 277 18.53 5.15 14.56
C ARG A 277 18.79 4.66 13.14
N VAL A 278 18.60 5.54 12.15
CA VAL A 278 18.83 5.23 10.74
C VAL A 278 20.32 5.06 10.52
N ASP A 279 20.70 3.99 9.83
CA ASP A 279 22.09 3.73 9.44
C ASP A 279 22.72 4.92 8.70
N GLY A 280 24.02 5.13 8.92
CA GLY A 280 24.77 6.22 8.31
C GLY A 280 24.70 6.19 6.78
N ALA A 281 24.78 5.00 6.17
CA ALA A 281 24.73 4.86 4.72
C ALA A 281 23.35 5.17 4.13
N GLN A 282 22.25 4.83 4.82
CA GLN A 282 20.91 5.23 4.42
C GLN A 282 20.74 6.76 4.50
N SER A 283 21.30 7.38 5.55
CA SER A 283 21.26 8.84 5.73
C SER A 283 22.04 9.58 4.64
N GLU A 284 23.23 9.09 4.27
CA GLU A 284 24.02 9.63 3.15
C GLU A 284 23.31 9.48 1.81
N THR A 285 22.74 8.30 1.55
CA THR A 285 21.98 8.05 0.30
C THR A 285 20.80 9.01 0.19
N ARG A 286 20.08 9.21 1.30
CA ARG A 286 18.98 10.17 1.38
C ARG A 286 19.44 11.61 1.13
N ALA A 287 20.56 12.03 1.70
CA ALA A 287 21.11 13.37 1.47
C ALA A 287 21.44 13.60 -0.02
N ARG A 288 21.95 12.57 -0.73
CA ARG A 288 22.19 12.65 -2.18
C ARG A 288 20.89 12.78 -2.98
N ILE A 289 19.84 12.03 -2.61
CA ILE A 289 18.49 12.16 -3.21
C ILE A 289 17.94 13.57 -2.97
N GLN A 290 17.97 14.06 -1.74
CA GLN A 290 17.48 15.40 -1.37
C GLN A 290 18.23 16.50 -2.12
N THR A 291 19.55 16.37 -2.25
CA THR A 291 20.38 17.29 -3.03
C THR A 291 19.98 17.32 -4.50
N GLY A 292 19.70 16.16 -5.11
CA GLY A 292 19.21 16.06 -6.49
C GLY A 292 17.85 16.75 -6.68
N ALA A 293 16.92 16.52 -5.76
CA ALA A 293 15.60 17.15 -5.81
C ALA A 293 15.69 18.69 -5.72
N ILE A 294 16.48 19.20 -4.78
CA ILE A 294 16.70 20.65 -4.60
C ILE A 294 17.40 21.25 -5.84
N ALA A 295 18.36 20.54 -6.42
CA ALA A 295 19.02 20.98 -7.64
C ALA A 295 18.01 21.15 -8.78
N PHE A 296 17.09 20.20 -8.96
CA PHE A 296 16.02 20.31 -9.95
C PHE A 296 15.19 21.58 -9.74
N ALA A 297 14.72 21.86 -8.52
CA ALA A 297 13.91 23.05 -8.24
C ALA A 297 14.65 24.37 -8.56
N ARG A 298 15.96 24.42 -8.33
CA ARG A 298 16.77 25.63 -8.56
C ARG A 298 17.05 25.90 -10.04
N SER A 299 17.14 24.86 -10.87
CA SER A 299 17.60 25.00 -12.26
C SER A 299 16.56 24.64 -13.32
N CYS A 300 15.40 24.09 -12.95
CA CYS A 300 14.44 23.59 -13.95
C CYS A 300 13.94 24.67 -14.92
N ASP A 301 13.76 25.91 -14.45
CA ASP A 301 13.29 27.01 -15.30
C ASP A 301 14.36 27.45 -16.33
N ALA A 302 15.64 27.26 -16.01
CA ALA A 302 16.74 27.58 -16.92
C ALA A 302 16.81 26.64 -18.13
N ALA A 303 16.10 25.50 -18.09
CA ALA A 303 16.03 24.58 -19.21
C ALA A 303 15.20 25.10 -20.39
N PHE A 304 14.49 26.21 -20.21
CA PHE A 304 13.65 26.82 -21.23
C PHE A 304 14.13 28.22 -21.55
N HIS A 305 14.51 28.48 -22.81
CA HIS A 305 14.74 29.85 -23.28
C HIS A 305 13.46 30.69 -23.17
N ARG A 306 12.30 30.09 -23.42
CA ARG A 306 10.98 30.71 -23.26
C ARG A 306 10.06 29.76 -22.49
N PRO A 307 9.33 30.23 -21.46
CA PRO A 307 8.35 29.40 -20.77
C PRO A 307 7.34 28.80 -21.76
N PRO A 308 7.14 27.47 -21.77
CA PRO A 308 6.23 26.84 -22.69
C PRO A 308 4.79 27.20 -22.35
N ALA A 309 3.97 27.56 -23.34
CA ALA A 309 2.59 28.01 -23.12
C ALA A 309 1.69 26.95 -22.43
N VAL A 310 2.07 25.68 -22.55
CA VAL A 310 1.38 24.54 -21.91
C VAL A 310 1.75 24.34 -20.43
N ASP A 311 2.69 25.13 -19.92
CA ASP A 311 3.07 25.13 -18.51
C ASP A 311 1.99 25.81 -17.66
N GLN A 312 1.04 25.00 -17.22
CA GLN A 312 -0.09 25.39 -16.41
C GLN A 312 -0.14 24.51 -15.14
N PRO A 313 -0.74 24.98 -14.04
CA PRO A 313 -0.82 24.21 -12.79
C PRO A 313 -1.36 22.79 -12.98
N ASP A 314 -2.41 22.64 -13.79
CA ASP A 314 -3.02 21.35 -14.12
C ASP A 314 -2.10 20.42 -14.94
N ALA A 315 -1.25 20.99 -15.80
CA ALA A 315 -0.24 20.22 -16.55
C ALA A 315 0.88 19.71 -15.62
N ARG A 316 1.40 20.56 -14.72
CA ARG A 316 2.41 20.18 -13.71
C ARG A 316 1.89 19.11 -12.76
N ARG A 317 0.64 19.24 -12.30
CA ARG A 317 -0.04 18.24 -11.46
C ARG A 317 -0.14 16.88 -12.15
N ARG A 318 -0.59 16.83 -13.41
CA ARG A 318 -0.65 15.58 -14.18
C ARG A 318 0.73 14.96 -14.42
N MET A 319 1.73 15.79 -14.71
CA MET A 319 3.11 15.36 -14.86
C MET A 319 3.62 14.72 -13.56
N ALA A 320 3.44 15.40 -12.43
CA ALA A 320 3.83 14.88 -11.12
C ALA A 320 3.12 13.55 -10.80
N LEU A 321 1.82 13.43 -11.07
CA LEU A 321 1.09 12.17 -10.92
C LEU A 321 1.70 11.05 -11.78
N ALA A 322 2.06 11.34 -13.04
CA ALA A 322 2.60 10.34 -13.94
C ALA A 322 3.98 9.85 -13.48
N ILE A 323 4.83 10.75 -12.99
CA ILE A 323 6.17 10.45 -12.47
C ILE A 323 6.06 9.62 -11.18
N LEU A 324 5.28 10.12 -10.20
CA LEU A 324 5.07 9.44 -8.92
C LEU A 324 4.43 8.07 -9.14
N GLY A 325 3.40 8.00 -9.97
CA GLY A 325 2.72 6.75 -10.30
C GLY A 325 3.61 5.73 -11.01
N ARG A 326 4.56 6.16 -11.86
CA ARG A 326 5.55 5.24 -12.42
C ARG A 326 6.42 4.67 -11.32
N LEU A 327 6.99 5.49 -10.44
CA LEU A 327 7.82 5.01 -9.32
C LEU A 327 7.05 4.03 -8.41
N LEU A 328 5.79 4.37 -8.07
CA LEU A 328 4.98 3.59 -7.13
C LEU A 328 4.46 2.26 -7.70
N PHE A 329 4.46 2.04 -9.01
CA PHE A 329 3.88 0.82 -9.61
C PHE A 329 4.76 0.11 -10.63
N MET A 330 5.72 0.82 -11.22
CA MET A 330 6.65 0.33 -12.23
C MET A 330 8.05 0.93 -11.97
N PRO A 331 8.64 0.68 -10.79
CA PRO A 331 9.98 1.17 -10.50
C PRO A 331 11.02 0.50 -11.40
N GLN A 332 12.13 1.20 -11.63
CA GLN A 332 13.29 0.68 -12.35
C GLN A 332 14.24 -0.05 -11.40
N ALA A 333 15.10 -0.93 -11.93
CA ALA A 333 15.96 -1.79 -11.12
C ALA A 333 16.95 -1.00 -10.24
N ASP A 334 17.48 0.11 -10.74
CA ASP A 334 18.33 1.04 -10.01
C ASP A 334 17.59 1.77 -8.88
N GLU A 335 16.34 2.17 -9.12
CA GLU A 335 15.46 2.74 -8.08
C GLU A 335 15.21 1.72 -6.96
N VAL A 336 14.90 0.48 -7.32
CA VAL A 336 14.70 -0.60 -6.33
C VAL A 336 15.97 -0.86 -5.53
N ALA A 337 17.13 -0.91 -6.20
CA ALA A 337 18.42 -1.13 -5.53
C ALA A 337 18.75 -0.08 -4.46
N ILE A 338 18.29 1.17 -4.63
CA ILE A 338 18.40 2.22 -3.61
C ILE A 338 17.56 1.86 -2.38
N PHE A 339 16.28 1.52 -2.59
CA PHE A 339 15.35 1.23 -1.48
C PHE A 339 15.57 -0.13 -0.81
N SER A 340 16.21 -1.09 -1.47
CA SER A 340 16.58 -2.38 -0.85
C SER A 340 17.53 -2.23 0.35
N ARG A 341 18.17 -1.08 0.51
CA ARG A 341 19.05 -0.76 1.64
C ARG A 341 18.38 0.11 2.70
N PHE A 342 17.11 0.47 2.50
CA PHE A 342 16.39 1.34 3.42
C PHE A 342 15.61 0.49 4.42
N GLU A 343 15.69 0.91 5.67
CA GLU A 343 14.81 0.45 6.74
C GLU A 343 13.84 1.57 7.13
N HIS A 344 12.64 1.18 7.53
CA HIS A 344 11.61 2.05 8.05
C HIS A 344 11.38 1.78 9.52
N ASP A 345 11.40 2.85 10.30
CA ASP A 345 11.04 2.84 11.71
C ASP A 345 9.52 2.93 11.87
N VAL A 346 8.89 1.87 12.40
CA VAL A 346 7.45 1.80 12.63
C VAL A 346 7.10 2.68 13.83
N ASN A 347 6.75 3.94 13.55
CA ASN A 347 6.57 4.96 14.58
C ASN A 347 5.23 4.87 15.30
N LEU A 348 5.13 3.91 16.20
CA LEU A 348 4.10 3.83 17.25
C LEU A 348 4.71 3.97 18.66
N GLY A 349 5.94 4.47 18.76
CA GLY A 349 6.68 4.60 20.03
C GLY A 349 7.54 3.38 20.37
N THR A 350 7.53 2.33 19.54
CA THR A 350 8.41 1.15 19.67
C THR A 350 9.77 1.36 18.97
N ASP A 351 10.58 0.31 18.92
CA ASP A 351 11.95 0.28 18.41
C ASP A 351 12.08 -0.64 17.17
N ASP A 352 10.98 -0.90 16.47
CA ASP A 352 10.91 -1.88 15.38
C ASP A 352 11.32 -1.28 14.03
N LEU A 353 12.31 -1.89 13.37
CA LEU A 353 12.74 -1.55 12.00
C LEU A 353 12.27 -2.63 11.03
N VAL A 354 11.77 -2.20 9.86
CA VAL A 354 11.34 -3.10 8.77
C VAL A 354 12.00 -2.67 7.47
N GLY A 355 12.64 -3.61 6.78
CA GLY A 355 13.20 -3.37 5.45
C GLY A 355 12.12 -2.97 4.43
N MET A 356 12.44 -2.02 3.55
CA MET A 356 11.47 -1.51 2.57
C MET A 356 11.12 -2.53 1.48
N VAL A 357 12.07 -3.42 1.12
CA VAL A 357 11.94 -4.39 0.02
C VAL A 357 12.56 -5.74 0.45
N ASP A 358 11.82 -6.83 0.27
CA ASP A 358 12.31 -8.21 0.43
C ASP A 358 12.10 -9.00 -0.88
N GLN A 359 13.03 -8.84 -1.83
CA GLN A 359 12.91 -9.48 -3.16
C GLN A 359 12.96 -11.01 -3.09
N GLU A 360 13.78 -11.55 -2.18
CA GLU A 360 13.93 -13.00 -2.05
C GLU A 360 12.70 -13.63 -1.38
N GLY A 361 12.17 -12.97 -0.35
CA GLY A 361 10.88 -13.33 0.22
C GLY A 361 9.75 -13.26 -0.80
N ALA A 362 9.65 -12.17 -1.57
CA ALA A 362 8.64 -12.04 -2.60
C ALA A 362 8.75 -13.12 -3.68
N ARG A 363 9.97 -13.45 -4.15
CA ARG A 363 10.19 -14.54 -5.10
C ARG A 363 9.63 -15.86 -4.58
N ARG A 364 9.95 -16.19 -3.33
CA ARG A 364 9.48 -17.42 -2.68
C ARG A 364 7.97 -17.43 -2.49
N GLU A 365 7.39 -16.34 -2.02
CA GLU A 365 5.96 -16.27 -1.75
C GLU A 365 5.11 -16.19 -3.03
N LEU A 366 5.59 -15.51 -4.08
CA LEU A 366 4.94 -15.54 -5.40
C LEU A 366 4.97 -16.94 -6.01
N ARG A 367 6.04 -17.71 -5.79
CA ARG A 367 6.04 -19.13 -6.17
C ARG A 367 5.05 -19.94 -5.38
N ARG A 368 4.90 -19.71 -4.06
CA ARG A 368 3.94 -20.45 -3.21
C ARG A 368 2.49 -20.11 -3.48
N HIS A 369 2.20 -18.85 -3.77
CA HIS A 369 0.84 -18.30 -3.72
C HIS A 369 0.41 -17.60 -5.01
N GLY A 370 1.28 -17.52 -6.02
CA GLY A 370 1.06 -16.70 -7.20
C GLY A 370 0.73 -15.26 -6.82
N MET A 371 -0.13 -14.63 -7.62
CA MET A 371 -0.61 -13.27 -7.36
C MET A 371 -1.44 -13.11 -6.08
N ALA A 372 -1.86 -14.20 -5.42
CA ALA A 372 -2.52 -14.09 -4.12
C ALA A 372 -1.56 -13.58 -3.03
N TYR A 373 -0.24 -13.70 -3.22
CA TYR A 373 0.81 -13.09 -2.39
C TYR A 373 0.52 -11.62 -2.06
N VAL A 374 0.18 -10.87 -3.11
CA VAL A 374 -0.02 -9.42 -3.09
C VAL A 374 -1.09 -8.96 -2.10
N ARG A 375 -2.10 -9.80 -1.82
CA ARG A 375 -3.16 -9.47 -0.84
C ARG A 375 -2.78 -9.79 0.60
N ARG A 376 -1.73 -10.58 0.80
CA ARG A 376 -1.34 -11.15 2.10
C ARG A 376 -0.22 -10.38 2.77
N VAL A 377 0.52 -9.58 2.00
CA VAL A 377 1.68 -8.89 2.51
C VAL A 377 1.38 -7.42 2.76
N ASP A 378 1.70 -6.99 3.97
CA ASP A 378 1.73 -5.57 4.34
C ASP A 378 3.18 -5.08 4.14
N ARG A 379 3.53 -4.81 2.87
CA ARG A 379 4.87 -4.36 2.47
C ARG A 379 4.84 -2.88 2.12
N MET A 380 5.85 -2.16 2.59
CA MET A 380 5.96 -0.71 2.38
C MET A 380 6.26 -0.35 0.92
N PHE A 381 6.99 -1.19 0.20
CA PHE A 381 7.26 -1.00 -1.23
C PHE A 381 7.11 -2.28 -2.06
N LEU A 382 5.89 -2.83 -2.07
CA LEU A 382 5.56 -4.05 -2.81
C LEU A 382 5.95 -3.99 -4.30
N SER A 383 5.80 -2.85 -4.98
CA SER A 383 6.16 -2.77 -6.40
C SER A 383 7.66 -2.94 -6.64
N GLY A 384 8.51 -2.59 -5.67
CA GLY A 384 9.94 -2.86 -5.73
C GLY A 384 10.26 -4.35 -5.64
N GLU A 385 9.47 -5.10 -4.87
CA GLU A 385 9.57 -6.57 -4.83
C GLU A 385 9.08 -7.20 -6.13
N LEU A 386 7.97 -6.72 -6.68
CA LEU A 386 7.39 -7.24 -7.92
C LEU A 386 8.22 -6.91 -9.16
N GLN A 387 9.09 -5.89 -9.11
CA GLN A 387 9.88 -5.41 -10.25
C GLN A 387 10.72 -6.51 -10.90
N ALA A 388 11.32 -7.39 -10.09
CA ALA A 388 12.16 -8.49 -10.56
C ALA A 388 11.36 -9.61 -11.26
N HIS A 389 10.03 -9.58 -11.17
CA HIS A 389 9.14 -10.62 -11.70
C HIS A 389 8.45 -10.23 -13.01
N GLY A 390 8.82 -9.08 -13.58
CA GLY A 390 8.44 -8.67 -14.91
C GLY A 390 7.17 -7.83 -14.97
N LEU A 391 7.02 -7.14 -16.11
CA LEU A 391 5.95 -6.18 -16.34
C LEU A 391 4.52 -6.73 -16.18
N PRO A 392 4.18 -7.98 -16.59
CA PRO A 392 2.83 -8.50 -16.40
C PRO A 392 2.37 -8.47 -14.94
N ILE A 393 3.25 -8.84 -14.01
CA ILE A 393 2.96 -8.86 -12.57
C ILE A 393 2.73 -7.45 -12.03
N SER A 394 3.60 -6.50 -12.39
CA SER A 394 3.43 -5.09 -12.03
C SER A 394 2.14 -4.49 -12.59
N LEU A 395 1.77 -4.83 -13.83
CA LEU A 395 0.54 -4.36 -14.45
C LEU A 395 -0.71 -5.00 -13.84
N SER A 396 -0.67 -6.28 -13.47
CA SER A 396 -1.75 -6.92 -12.71
C SER A 396 -1.95 -6.27 -11.35
N TRP A 397 -0.85 -6.00 -10.63
CA TRP A 397 -0.88 -5.26 -9.36
C TRP A 397 -1.49 -3.86 -9.52
N LEU A 398 -1.00 -3.08 -10.48
CA LEU A 398 -1.53 -1.75 -10.76
C LEU A 398 -3.00 -1.81 -11.15
N SER A 399 -3.40 -2.77 -12.00
CA SER A 399 -4.79 -2.92 -12.42
C SER A 399 -5.71 -3.29 -11.25
N ALA A 400 -5.26 -4.18 -10.37
CA ALA A 400 -5.99 -4.55 -9.17
C ALA A 400 -6.20 -3.33 -8.25
N ASN A 401 -5.19 -2.51 -7.99
CA ASN A 401 -5.34 -1.34 -7.11
C ASN A 401 -6.11 -0.20 -7.75
N ARG A 402 -5.77 0.13 -9.01
CA ARG A 402 -6.33 1.29 -9.69
C ARG A 402 -7.81 1.09 -10.04
N PHE A 403 -8.16 -0.10 -10.52
CA PHE A 403 -9.50 -0.41 -11.01
C PHE A 403 -10.30 -1.28 -10.04
N GLY A 404 -9.69 -1.80 -8.96
CA GLY A 404 -10.33 -2.67 -7.98
C GLY A 404 -10.83 -3.97 -8.59
N LEU A 405 -10.01 -4.59 -9.44
CA LEU A 405 -10.27 -5.92 -9.97
C LEU A 405 -10.10 -6.95 -8.85
N ASP A 406 -11.13 -7.77 -8.63
CA ASP A 406 -11.06 -8.88 -7.68
C ASP A 406 -10.32 -10.07 -8.31
N LEU A 407 -9.00 -9.92 -8.54
CA LEU A 407 -8.17 -10.99 -9.10
C LEU A 407 -8.03 -12.16 -8.09
N ARG A 408 -8.49 -13.34 -8.49
CA ARG A 408 -8.46 -14.60 -7.72
C ARG A 408 -7.39 -15.52 -8.28
N LEU A 409 -6.97 -16.52 -7.49
CA LEU A 409 -5.97 -17.50 -7.93
C LEU A 409 -6.39 -18.21 -9.23
N VAL A 410 -7.68 -18.51 -9.37
CA VAL A 410 -8.25 -19.16 -10.57
C VAL A 410 -8.11 -18.31 -11.83
N ASP A 411 -8.00 -16.99 -11.72
CA ASP A 411 -7.84 -16.10 -12.89
C ASP A 411 -6.45 -16.21 -13.51
N PHE A 412 -5.49 -16.80 -12.80
CA PHE A 412 -4.12 -17.04 -13.26
C PHE A 412 -3.85 -18.50 -13.63
N ALA A 413 -4.78 -19.42 -13.32
CA ALA A 413 -4.67 -20.84 -13.63
C ALA A 413 -5.11 -21.12 -15.08
N VAL A 414 -4.34 -20.63 -16.06
CA VAL A 414 -4.65 -20.78 -17.49
C VAL A 414 -4.35 -22.19 -17.99
N GLU A 415 -3.29 -22.81 -17.48
CA GLU A 415 -2.90 -24.18 -17.78
C GLU A 415 -2.99 -25.01 -16.51
N LYS A 416 -3.62 -26.19 -16.59
CA LYS A 416 -3.82 -27.08 -15.44
C LYS A 416 -3.01 -28.34 -15.68
N LEU A 417 -2.00 -28.59 -14.86
CA LEU A 417 -1.19 -29.81 -14.94
C LEU A 417 -1.79 -30.85 -14.00
N PRO A 418 -2.45 -31.93 -14.50
CA PRO A 418 -2.90 -33.02 -13.65
C PRO A 418 -1.69 -33.77 -13.09
N VAL A 419 -1.68 -34.00 -11.79
CA VAL A 419 -0.62 -34.71 -11.06
C VAL A 419 -1.25 -35.87 -10.29
N PRO A 420 -0.85 -37.12 -10.56
CA PRO A 420 -1.28 -38.26 -9.77
C PRO A 420 -0.70 -38.21 -8.35
N VAL A 421 -1.58 -38.28 -7.36
CA VAL A 421 -1.25 -38.25 -5.93
C VAL A 421 -1.87 -39.45 -5.23
N LEU A 422 -1.04 -40.19 -4.51
CA LEU A 422 -1.41 -41.25 -3.59
C LEU A 422 -1.52 -40.65 -2.17
N LEU A 423 -2.65 -40.84 -1.51
CA LEU A 423 -2.84 -40.55 -0.09
C LEU A 423 -2.98 -41.87 0.66
N ALA A 424 -2.21 -42.06 1.72
CA ALA A 424 -2.27 -43.26 2.56
C ALA A 424 -2.50 -42.90 4.03
N ALA A 425 -3.40 -43.63 4.70
CA ALA A 425 -3.59 -43.57 6.14
C ALA A 425 -4.18 -44.89 6.67
N GLY A 426 -3.69 -45.40 7.79
CA GLY A 426 -4.30 -46.53 8.49
C GLY A 426 -4.43 -47.84 7.69
N GLY A 427 -3.61 -48.03 6.65
CA GLY A 427 -3.67 -49.20 5.76
C GLY A 427 -4.54 -49.02 4.52
N GLU A 428 -5.30 -47.91 4.41
CA GLU A 428 -6.04 -47.55 3.21
C GLU A 428 -5.19 -46.65 2.29
N GLN A 429 -5.37 -46.81 0.98
CA GLN A 429 -4.69 -46.06 -0.06
C GLN A 429 -5.70 -45.50 -1.06
N LEU A 430 -5.59 -44.20 -1.35
CA LEU A 430 -6.41 -43.50 -2.34
C LEU A 430 -5.51 -42.85 -3.38
N VAL A 431 -5.68 -43.20 -4.65
CA VAL A 431 -5.04 -42.48 -5.77
C VAL A 431 -6.05 -41.49 -6.35
N GLN A 432 -5.65 -40.22 -6.42
CA GLN A 432 -6.44 -39.16 -7.03
C GLN A 432 -5.56 -38.27 -7.91
N SER A 433 -6.13 -37.73 -8.99
CA SER A 433 -5.47 -36.73 -9.82
C SER A 433 -5.77 -35.35 -9.26
N LEU A 434 -4.75 -34.67 -8.73
CA LEU A 434 -4.84 -33.29 -8.28
C LEU A 434 -4.31 -32.34 -9.35
N THR A 435 -4.73 -31.09 -9.37
CA THR A 435 -4.26 -30.10 -10.36
C THR A 435 -3.17 -29.22 -9.77
N ALA A 436 -2.00 -29.22 -10.41
CA ALA A 436 -0.97 -28.22 -10.15
C ALA A 436 -1.23 -26.96 -10.99
N SER A 437 -1.08 -25.79 -10.36
CA SER A 437 -1.33 -24.48 -10.97
C SER A 437 -0.02 -23.77 -11.30
N PRO A 438 0.10 -23.12 -12.47
CA PRO A 438 1.32 -22.43 -12.86
C PRO A 438 1.57 -21.18 -12.01
N THR A 439 2.84 -20.86 -11.87
CA THR A 439 3.37 -19.64 -11.24
C THR A 439 3.88 -18.68 -12.32
N HIS A 440 4.29 -17.48 -11.93
CA HIS A 440 4.76 -16.44 -12.85
C HIS A 440 6.12 -16.74 -13.49
N ASP A 441 6.95 -17.61 -12.91
CA ASP A 441 8.31 -17.90 -13.38
C ASP A 441 8.50 -19.35 -13.86
N GLY A 442 7.40 -20.00 -14.28
CA GLY A 442 7.41 -21.33 -14.91
C GLY A 442 7.46 -22.50 -13.92
N PHE A 443 7.34 -22.25 -12.61
CA PHE A 443 7.02 -23.29 -11.64
C PHE A 443 5.53 -23.61 -11.63
N TYR A 444 5.19 -24.75 -11.04
CA TYR A 444 3.86 -25.19 -10.70
C TYR A 444 3.76 -25.38 -9.19
N VAL A 445 2.58 -25.11 -8.63
CA VAL A 445 2.23 -25.39 -7.24
C VAL A 445 1.19 -26.48 -7.20
N LEU A 446 1.50 -27.57 -6.50
CA LEU A 446 0.56 -28.62 -6.16
C LEU A 446 0.21 -28.53 -4.67
N ASN A 447 -1.07 -28.37 -4.37
CA ASN A 447 -1.59 -28.33 -3.00
C ASN A 447 -2.35 -29.63 -2.70
N ILE A 448 -1.88 -30.38 -1.71
CA ILE A 448 -2.42 -31.68 -1.30
C ILE A 448 -2.99 -31.56 0.11
N PRO A 449 -4.31 -31.70 0.32
CA PRO A 449 -4.89 -31.70 1.66
C PRO A 449 -4.48 -32.97 2.40
N VAL A 450 -3.80 -32.83 3.55
CA VAL A 450 -3.32 -33.97 4.38
C VAL A 450 -4.01 -34.04 5.74
N GLY A 451 -5.12 -33.31 5.91
CA GLY A 451 -5.88 -33.24 7.15
C GLY A 451 -5.01 -32.76 8.32
N ALA A 452 -5.36 -33.13 9.55
CA ALA A 452 -4.56 -32.84 10.75
C ALA A 452 -3.35 -33.78 10.85
N ALA A 453 -2.44 -33.72 9.86
CA ALA A 453 -1.26 -34.57 9.74
C ALA A 453 -1.58 -36.10 9.72
N LYS A 454 -2.69 -36.47 9.05
CA LYS A 454 -3.22 -37.85 9.08
C LYS A 454 -2.80 -38.71 7.90
N PHE A 455 -2.42 -38.09 6.78
CA PHE A 455 -2.16 -38.79 5.53
C PHE A 455 -0.70 -38.61 5.11
N ASP A 456 -0.07 -39.72 4.72
CA ASP A 456 1.14 -39.72 3.92
C ASP A 456 0.79 -39.40 2.46
N ALA A 457 1.60 -38.58 1.80
CA ALA A 457 1.38 -38.17 0.42
C ALA A 457 2.49 -38.69 -0.50
N GLY A 458 2.15 -39.53 -1.47
CA GLY A 458 3.02 -39.93 -2.57
C GLY A 458 2.65 -39.18 -3.86
N VAL A 459 3.63 -38.59 -4.54
CA VAL A 459 3.43 -37.84 -5.79
C VAL A 459 4.22 -38.51 -6.89
N GLN A 460 3.55 -38.94 -7.97
CA GLN A 460 4.18 -39.57 -9.13
C GLN A 460 4.88 -38.52 -10.00
N ILE A 461 5.95 -37.94 -9.47
CA ILE A 461 6.66 -36.81 -10.09
C ILE A 461 7.39 -37.22 -11.37
N GLY A 462 7.77 -38.50 -11.48
CA GLY A 462 8.35 -39.08 -12.68
C GLY A 462 7.44 -39.05 -13.91
N ALA A 463 6.12 -39.14 -13.69
CA ALA A 463 5.13 -39.03 -14.77
C ALA A 463 5.05 -37.62 -15.39
N LEU A 464 5.64 -36.61 -14.72
CA LEU A 464 5.61 -35.22 -15.15
C LEU A 464 6.85 -34.84 -15.98
N GLY A 465 7.96 -35.55 -15.83
CA GLY A 465 9.22 -35.19 -16.50
C GLY A 465 10.38 -36.13 -16.19
N GLN A 466 11.30 -36.27 -17.15
CA GLN A 466 12.57 -36.98 -16.98
C GLN A 466 13.54 -36.22 -16.08
N VAL A 467 13.43 -34.90 -16.06
CA VAL A 467 14.18 -34.04 -15.15
C VAL A 467 13.20 -33.05 -14.55
N VAL A 468 13.11 -33.03 -13.22
CA VAL A 468 12.22 -32.14 -12.47
C VAL A 468 13.05 -31.32 -11.48
N GLN A 469 12.80 -30.01 -11.47
CA GLN A 469 13.32 -29.14 -10.43
C GLN A 469 12.26 -28.96 -9.35
N ILE A 470 12.61 -29.28 -8.12
CA ILE A 470 11.79 -29.07 -6.93
C ILE A 470 12.35 -27.84 -6.21
N GLY A 471 11.54 -26.79 -6.14
CA GLY A 471 11.89 -25.56 -5.45
C GLY A 471 11.60 -25.63 -3.96
N GLU A 472 10.46 -26.22 -3.58
CA GLU A 472 10.04 -26.29 -2.19
C GLU A 472 9.05 -27.44 -1.93
N ILE A 473 9.13 -28.04 -0.74
CA ILE A 473 8.16 -28.99 -0.20
C ILE A 473 7.90 -28.58 1.26
N ALA A 474 6.68 -28.16 1.57
CA ALA A 474 6.35 -27.72 2.93
C ALA A 474 4.87 -27.88 3.28
N PHE A 475 4.59 -27.98 4.59
CA PHE A 475 3.23 -27.99 5.10
C PHE A 475 2.78 -26.60 5.55
N HIS A 476 1.55 -26.25 5.17
CA HIS A 476 0.89 -25.00 5.52
C HIS A 476 -0.41 -25.29 6.26
N ARG A 477 -0.70 -24.51 7.30
CA ARG A 477 -1.97 -24.55 8.02
C ARG A 477 -3.10 -23.99 7.15
N ILE A 478 -4.28 -24.60 7.17
CA ILE A 478 -5.41 -24.13 6.34
C ILE A 478 -5.86 -22.71 6.73
N SER A 479 -5.77 -22.33 8.01
CA SER A 479 -6.06 -20.95 8.44
C SER A 479 -5.24 -19.90 7.69
N MET A 480 -4.05 -20.25 7.20
CA MET A 480 -3.22 -19.36 6.39
C MET A 480 -3.75 -19.12 4.98
N PHE A 481 -4.73 -19.91 4.50
CA PHE A 481 -5.33 -19.71 3.20
C PHE A 481 -6.61 -18.84 3.21
N GLY A 482 -7.15 -18.54 4.41
CA GLY A 482 -8.33 -17.69 4.59
C GLY A 482 -8.04 -16.19 4.57
N ALA A 483 -9.10 -15.37 4.50
CA ALA A 483 -9.05 -13.90 4.54
C ALA A 483 -8.77 -13.32 5.94
N GLY A 484 -8.07 -14.06 6.81
CA GLY A 484 -7.70 -13.61 8.14
C GLY A 484 -6.79 -12.38 8.11
N LYS A 485 -6.79 -11.60 9.21
CA LYS A 485 -5.91 -10.44 9.35
C LYS A 485 -4.46 -10.83 9.00
N PRO A 486 -3.69 -9.98 8.29
CA PRO A 486 -2.27 -10.20 8.03
C PRO A 486 -1.49 -10.07 9.34
N GLY A 487 -1.59 -11.07 10.20
CA GLY A 487 -0.61 -11.36 11.23
C GLY A 487 0.50 -12.19 10.62
N ILE A 488 1.67 -12.17 11.25
CA ILE A 488 2.86 -12.97 10.93
C ILE A 488 2.42 -14.34 10.41
N ALA A 489 2.50 -14.53 9.09
CA ALA A 489 2.18 -15.82 8.48
C ALA A 489 3.03 -16.86 9.21
N ALA A 490 2.39 -17.82 9.87
CA ALA A 490 3.12 -18.86 10.58
C ALA A 490 4.09 -19.49 9.59
N SER A 491 5.37 -19.57 9.96
CA SER A 491 6.37 -20.11 9.05
C SER A 491 5.95 -21.51 8.60
N PRO A 492 6.14 -21.83 7.30
CA PRO A 492 5.80 -23.15 6.81
C PRO A 492 6.56 -24.22 7.60
N ILE A 493 5.91 -25.36 7.82
CA ILE A 493 6.53 -26.50 8.49
C ILE A 493 7.31 -27.27 7.42
N ALA A 494 8.64 -27.29 7.53
CA ALA A 494 9.49 -28.01 6.60
C ALA A 494 9.10 -29.49 6.53
N ALA A 495 8.98 -30.02 5.32
CA ALA A 495 8.72 -31.43 5.10
C ALA A 495 10.02 -32.24 5.06
N ASN A 496 9.93 -33.54 5.35
CA ASN A 496 11.05 -34.48 5.24
C ASN A 496 10.74 -35.50 4.12
N PRO A 497 10.86 -35.12 2.84
CA PRO A 497 10.54 -35.99 1.72
C PRO A 497 11.51 -37.17 1.59
N VAL A 498 10.99 -38.27 1.09
CA VAL A 498 11.74 -39.44 0.61
C VAL A 498 11.61 -39.47 -0.91
N PHE A 499 12.75 -39.46 -1.60
CA PHE A 499 12.82 -39.47 -3.06
C PHE A 499 13.08 -40.89 -3.53
N ASP A 500 12.07 -41.57 -4.07
CA ASP A 500 12.17 -42.94 -4.55
C ASP A 500 12.41 -42.97 -6.07
N SER A 501 13.41 -43.75 -6.48
CA SER A 501 13.87 -43.88 -7.88
C SER A 501 14.29 -42.55 -8.55
N MET A 502 14.66 -41.54 -7.76
CA MET A 502 15.13 -40.24 -8.25
C MET A 502 16.63 -40.07 -7.98
N THR A 503 17.37 -39.56 -8.98
CA THR A 503 18.81 -39.27 -8.86
C THR A 503 19.05 -37.76 -8.82
N ALA A 504 19.68 -37.26 -7.75
CA ALA A 504 20.05 -35.85 -7.66
C ALA A 504 21.10 -35.49 -8.71
N LEU A 505 20.83 -34.45 -9.51
CA LEU A 505 21.77 -33.88 -10.49
C LEU A 505 22.45 -32.62 -9.96
N ALA A 506 21.71 -31.83 -9.17
CA ALA A 506 22.15 -30.63 -8.48
C ALA A 506 21.14 -30.30 -7.36
N ASP A 507 21.38 -29.24 -6.59
CA ASP A 507 20.45 -28.79 -5.55
C ASP A 507 19.05 -28.53 -6.11
N GLY A 508 18.09 -29.30 -5.60
CA GLY A 508 16.69 -29.26 -6.03
C GLY A 508 16.43 -29.80 -7.44
N LEU A 509 17.43 -30.29 -8.17
CA LEU A 509 17.27 -30.81 -9.53
C LEU A 509 17.43 -32.33 -9.55
N TRP A 510 16.41 -33.01 -10.04
CA TRP A 510 16.31 -34.46 -9.97
C TRP A 510 16.10 -35.06 -11.35
N ARG A 511 16.81 -36.14 -11.64
CA ARG A 511 16.49 -37.05 -12.74
C ARG A 511 15.49 -38.08 -12.25
N CYS A 512 14.44 -38.29 -13.04
CA CYS A 512 13.36 -39.21 -12.79
C CYS A 512 13.24 -40.20 -13.95
N ASP A 513 12.77 -41.41 -13.64
CA ASP A 513 12.13 -42.32 -14.58
C ASP A 513 10.60 -42.21 -14.49
N GLY A 514 9.86 -42.99 -15.29
CA GLY A 514 8.39 -42.94 -15.26
C GLY A 514 7.73 -43.43 -13.97
N ASN A 515 8.48 -44.11 -13.09
CA ASN A 515 7.97 -44.66 -11.83
C ASN A 515 8.42 -43.86 -10.60
N SER A 516 9.22 -42.80 -10.80
CA SER A 516 9.78 -42.01 -9.71
C SER A 516 8.70 -41.37 -8.85
N LEU A 517 8.81 -41.60 -7.54
CA LEU A 517 7.83 -41.19 -6.55
C LEU A 517 8.46 -40.27 -5.51
N LEU A 518 7.83 -39.13 -5.29
CA LEU A 518 8.11 -38.25 -4.16
C LEU A 518 7.16 -38.60 -3.02
N PHE A 519 7.68 -39.22 -1.96
CA PHE A 519 6.90 -39.55 -0.78
C PHE A 519 7.14 -38.54 0.33
N VAL A 520 6.07 -38.00 0.91
CA VAL A 520 6.14 -36.95 1.93
C VAL A 520 5.30 -37.38 3.14
N PRO A 521 5.96 -37.81 4.24
CA PRO A 521 5.26 -38.15 5.47
C PRO A 521 4.76 -36.89 6.17
N PRO A 522 3.64 -36.98 6.94
CA PRO A 522 3.14 -35.85 7.69
C PRO A 522 4.15 -35.41 8.77
N PRO A 523 4.09 -34.14 9.21
CA PRO A 523 4.98 -33.65 10.26
C PRO A 523 4.73 -34.40 11.57
N ARG A 524 5.79 -34.76 12.30
CA ARG A 524 5.72 -35.50 13.58
C ARG A 524 5.21 -34.67 14.77
N VAL A 525 4.60 -33.53 14.51
CA VAL A 525 4.09 -32.61 15.53
C VAL A 525 2.59 -32.86 15.67
N ALA A 526 2.12 -33.11 16.89
CA ALA A 526 0.68 -33.17 17.16
C ALA A 526 0.06 -31.80 16.84
N LEU A 527 -0.81 -31.77 15.83
CA LEU A 527 -1.45 -30.56 15.35
C LEU A 527 -2.96 -30.81 15.30
N ASP A 528 -3.71 -29.97 16.00
CA ASP A 528 -5.18 -30.03 16.00
C ASP A 528 -5.79 -29.38 14.74
N GLU A 529 -4.97 -28.71 13.94
CA GLU A 529 -5.39 -27.97 12.76
C GLU A 529 -5.11 -28.74 11.46
N PRO A 530 -6.03 -28.72 10.47
CA PRO A 530 -5.76 -29.31 9.17
C PRO A 530 -4.66 -28.56 8.40
N LEU A 531 -3.85 -29.35 7.68
CA LEU A 531 -2.70 -28.92 6.89
C LEU A 531 -2.91 -29.22 5.41
N VAL A 532 -2.19 -28.45 4.60
CA VAL A 532 -2.00 -28.64 3.16
C VAL A 532 -0.50 -28.80 2.92
N LEU A 533 -0.12 -29.89 2.28
CA LEU A 533 1.21 -30.07 1.71
C LEU A 533 1.28 -29.29 0.39
N SER A 534 2.19 -28.32 0.33
CA SER A 534 2.48 -27.55 -0.88
C SER A 534 3.80 -28.03 -1.48
N ILE A 535 3.78 -28.34 -2.77
CA ILE A 535 4.95 -28.74 -3.55
C ILE A 535 5.11 -27.77 -4.70
N VAL A 536 6.23 -27.07 -4.73
CA VAL A 536 6.61 -26.14 -5.80
C VAL A 536 7.65 -26.83 -6.68
N PHE A 537 7.32 -27.07 -7.94
CA PHE A 537 8.19 -27.82 -8.87
C PHE A 537 8.05 -27.32 -10.30
N ARG A 538 9.01 -27.65 -11.17
CA ARG A 538 8.87 -27.50 -12.63
C ARG A 538 9.52 -28.67 -13.36
N PRO A 539 8.81 -29.28 -14.33
CA PRO A 539 9.46 -30.15 -15.30
C PRO A 539 10.46 -29.33 -16.12
N ILE A 540 11.71 -29.81 -16.21
CA ILE A 540 12.76 -29.22 -17.05
C ILE A 540 12.86 -29.95 -18.39
N ILE A 541 12.77 -31.28 -18.33
CA ILE A 541 12.66 -32.14 -19.49
C ILE A 541 11.36 -32.90 -19.31
N GLU A 542 10.36 -32.55 -20.11
CA GLU A 542 9.08 -33.25 -20.13
C GLU A 542 9.31 -34.71 -20.51
N GLN A 543 8.47 -35.58 -19.96
CA GLN A 543 8.45 -36.95 -20.42
C GLN A 543 7.87 -36.93 -21.83
N ALA A 544 8.57 -37.53 -22.79
CA ALA A 544 8.02 -37.72 -24.13
C ALA A 544 6.77 -38.60 -24.02
N GLN A 545 5.60 -38.01 -23.82
CA GLN A 545 4.37 -38.77 -23.88
C GLN A 545 4.14 -39.17 -25.33
N SER A 546 3.94 -40.47 -25.52
CA SER A 546 3.38 -41.06 -26.71
C SER A 546 2.20 -40.21 -27.19
N VAL A 547 2.27 -39.79 -28.45
CA VAL A 547 1.22 -39.10 -29.18
C VAL A 547 0.02 -40.04 -29.29
N ALA A 548 -0.84 -40.04 -28.27
CA ALA A 548 -2.20 -40.57 -28.34
C ALA A 548 -3.11 -39.55 -27.66
N ARG A 549 -3.16 -38.34 -28.24
CA ARG A 549 -4.28 -37.44 -28.01
C ARG A 549 -5.51 -38.07 -28.65
N CYS A 550 -6.61 -38.15 -27.90
CA CYS A 550 -7.94 -38.56 -28.34
C CYS A 550 -8.19 -38.22 -29.80
N GLY A 551 -8.27 -39.23 -30.65
CA GLY A 551 -9.15 -39.15 -31.81
C GLY A 551 -10.57 -39.23 -31.28
N ASP A 552 -11.31 -38.15 -31.39
CA ASP A 552 -12.77 -38.19 -31.34
C ASP A 552 -13.21 -39.12 -32.48
N THR A 553 -13.66 -40.32 -32.12
CA THR A 553 -14.54 -41.11 -32.97
C THR A 553 -15.93 -40.51 -32.85
N ASP A 554 -16.21 -39.47 -33.63
CA ASP A 554 -17.57 -39.17 -34.04
C ASP A 554 -17.78 -39.76 -35.43
N THR A 555 -18.40 -40.93 -35.43
CA THR A 555 -19.19 -41.41 -36.56
C THR A 555 -20.32 -40.43 -36.78
N ASP A 556 -20.23 -39.61 -37.81
CA ASP A 556 -21.45 -39.13 -38.44
C ASP A 556 -21.33 -39.01 -39.96
N THR A 557 -22.50 -39.17 -40.54
CA THR A 557 -22.78 -39.75 -41.84
C THR A 557 -22.75 -38.76 -42.99
N ASP A 558 -22.60 -39.32 -44.20
CA ASP A 558 -22.69 -38.71 -45.52
C ASP A 558 -23.65 -37.50 -45.63
N ASN A 559 -23.16 -36.39 -46.20
CA ASN A 559 -23.70 -35.83 -47.44
C ASN A 559 -22.90 -34.60 -47.92
N ALA A 560 -22.24 -34.74 -49.06
CA ALA A 560 -21.92 -33.62 -49.96
C ALA A 560 -23.19 -33.28 -50.78
N PRO A 561 -23.36 -32.05 -51.35
CA PRO A 561 -22.57 -31.72 -52.53
C PRO A 561 -22.24 -30.23 -52.79
N ALA A 562 -21.24 -30.06 -53.66
CA ALA A 562 -21.13 -29.11 -54.78
C ALA A 562 -20.94 -27.58 -54.56
N ALA A 563 -19.72 -27.18 -54.94
CA ALA A 563 -19.32 -25.99 -55.70
C ALA A 563 -20.39 -25.04 -56.27
N GLY A 564 -20.12 -23.72 -56.16
CA GLY A 564 -20.54 -22.77 -57.20
C GLY A 564 -20.73 -21.30 -56.81
N ARG A 565 -19.78 -20.46 -57.26
CA ARG A 565 -19.96 -19.07 -57.74
C ARG A 565 -20.19 -17.91 -56.74
N ARG A 566 -19.23 -16.96 -56.77
CA ARG A 566 -19.43 -15.51 -56.53
C ARG A 566 -20.29 -14.88 -57.63
N PRO A 567 -21.03 -13.78 -57.35
CA PRO A 567 -20.60 -12.45 -57.79
C PRO A 567 -20.91 -11.32 -56.75
N SER A 568 -19.96 -10.42 -56.45
CA SER A 568 -19.84 -9.01 -56.91
C SER A 568 -20.85 -7.97 -56.35
N ARG A 569 -20.27 -6.98 -55.65
CA ARG A 569 -20.57 -5.52 -55.58
C ARG A 569 -22.02 -5.04 -55.32
N GLY A 570 -22.18 -4.42 -54.15
CA GLY A 570 -22.43 -2.96 -54.02
C GLY A 570 -23.87 -2.49 -53.83
N SER A 571 -24.15 -1.78 -52.73
CA SER A 571 -24.86 -0.49 -52.69
C SER A 571 -25.04 0.04 -51.27
N ARG A 572 -25.10 1.37 -51.17
CA ARG A 572 -25.21 2.23 -49.98
C ARG A 572 -26.67 2.40 -49.51
N LEU A 573 -26.81 3.12 -48.37
CA LEU A 573 -27.98 3.81 -47.79
C LEU A 573 -28.75 2.96 -46.77
N SER A 574 -29.31 3.47 -45.67
CA SER A 574 -29.29 4.79 -45.02
C SER A 574 -29.93 4.65 -43.63
N VAL A 575 -29.72 5.66 -42.80
CA VAL A 575 -30.34 5.95 -41.50
C VAL A 575 -31.88 5.80 -41.51
N GLY A 576 -32.46 5.26 -40.42
CA GLY A 576 -33.90 5.32 -40.15
C GLY A 576 -34.29 4.79 -38.76
N LYS A 577 -34.65 5.69 -37.85
CA LYS A 577 -35.26 5.46 -36.52
C LYS A 577 -36.53 4.61 -36.61
N LEU A 578 -36.81 3.80 -35.59
CA LEU A 578 -38.14 3.71 -34.96
C LEU A 578 -38.10 3.01 -33.59
N ALA A 579 -38.94 3.50 -32.69
CA ALA A 579 -39.03 3.17 -31.28
C ALA A 579 -40.38 2.52 -30.95
N ARG A 580 -40.40 1.77 -29.84
CA ARG A 580 -41.57 1.26 -29.06
C ARG A 580 -42.43 0.20 -29.79
N ALA A 581 -43.04 -0.80 -29.16
CA ALA A 581 -43.50 -1.03 -27.80
C ALA A 581 -43.56 -2.57 -27.55
N ALA A 582 -43.21 -3.09 -26.37
CA ALA A 582 -44.09 -3.46 -25.24
C ALA A 582 -44.58 -4.92 -25.21
N GLY A 583 -44.48 -5.54 -24.02
CA GLY A 583 -45.03 -6.84 -23.62
C GLY A 583 -44.04 -7.61 -22.72
N ARG A 584 -44.02 -7.41 -21.39
CA ARG A 584 -44.73 -8.23 -20.35
C ARG A 584 -44.36 -9.73 -20.46
N THR A 585 -43.88 -10.47 -19.44
CA THR A 585 -44.21 -10.48 -17.99
C THR A 585 -43.31 -11.47 -17.21
N HIS A 586 -43.16 -11.21 -15.90
CA HIS A 586 -42.85 -12.12 -14.75
C HIS A 586 -41.47 -12.80 -14.73
N GLY A 587 -40.71 -12.90 -13.63
CA GLY A 587 -40.94 -12.83 -12.18
C GLY A 587 -39.97 -13.88 -11.60
N LEU A 588 -39.00 -13.55 -10.75
CA LEU A 588 -39.08 -13.65 -9.29
C LEU A 588 -37.69 -13.31 -8.72
N ALA A 589 -37.68 -12.43 -7.72
CA ALA A 589 -36.52 -12.12 -6.91
C ALA A 589 -36.45 -13.09 -5.71
N PHE A 590 -35.24 -13.44 -5.29
CA PHE A 590 -34.98 -13.99 -3.96
C PHE A 590 -33.78 -13.27 -3.34
N ASN A 591 -34.00 -12.72 -2.16
CA ASN A 591 -33.03 -12.06 -1.29
C ASN A 591 -33.39 -12.44 0.15
N PRO A 592 -32.44 -12.95 0.95
CA PRO A 592 -32.52 -12.81 2.40
C PRO A 592 -31.16 -12.33 2.94
N GLY A 593 -31.06 -11.46 3.94
CA GLY A 593 -32.01 -10.78 4.78
C GLY A 593 -31.21 -9.85 5.70
N GLY A 594 -31.76 -8.66 5.96
CA GLY A 594 -31.25 -7.72 6.95
C GLY A 594 -32.36 -7.40 7.94
N THR A 595 -32.07 -7.55 9.23
CA THR A 595 -32.94 -7.13 10.33
C THR A 595 -32.75 -5.64 10.61
N ALA A 596 -33.85 -4.90 10.54
CA ALA A 596 -33.97 -3.50 10.88
C ALA A 596 -34.49 -3.32 12.33
N HIS A 597 -34.10 -2.22 12.98
CA HIS A 597 -34.95 -1.59 14.00
C HIS A 597 -35.09 -0.09 13.68
N ARG A 598 -36.35 0.35 13.69
CA ARG A 598 -36.88 1.68 13.33
C ARG A 598 -36.64 2.74 14.42
N PRO A 599 -36.67 4.05 14.08
CA PRO A 599 -36.79 5.15 15.03
C PRO A 599 -38.27 5.47 15.35
N VAL A 600 -38.52 6.02 16.54
CA VAL A 600 -39.82 6.54 16.98
C VAL A 600 -39.76 8.06 17.04
N SER A 601 -40.80 8.68 16.47
CA SER A 601 -41.05 10.11 16.34
C SER A 601 -41.60 10.76 17.61
N SER A 602 -41.31 12.05 17.71
CA SER A 602 -41.77 13.08 18.65
C SER A 602 -43.28 13.31 18.73
N GLY A 603 -43.74 13.77 19.91
CA GLY A 603 -44.71 14.87 20.01
C GLY A 603 -45.76 14.73 21.12
N LEU A 604 -45.69 15.57 22.16
CA LEU A 604 -46.83 16.03 22.97
C LEU A 604 -46.50 17.38 23.64
N ARG A 605 -47.45 18.33 23.54
CA ARG A 605 -47.47 19.70 24.11
C ARG A 605 -47.74 19.68 25.63
N PRO A 606 -47.53 20.81 26.33
CA PRO A 606 -48.34 21.16 27.50
C PRO A 606 -49.14 22.46 27.31
N GLN A 607 -50.32 22.51 27.95
CA GLN A 607 -51.13 23.70 28.19
C GLN A 607 -50.82 24.29 29.58
N GLY A 608 -50.72 25.63 29.63
CA GLY A 608 -51.07 26.61 30.69
C GLY A 608 -50.91 26.28 32.18
N SER A 609 -50.12 27.08 32.88
CA SER A 609 -50.57 28.27 33.67
C SER A 609 -49.38 29.17 33.95
#